data_AF-A0A3C1TMB8-F1
#
_entry.id   AF-A0A3C1TMB8-F1
#
_cell.length_a   1.000
_cell.length_b   1.000
_cell.length_c   1.000
_cell.angle_alpha   90.00
_cell.angle_beta   90.00
_cell.angle_gamma   90.00
#
_symmetry.space_group_name_H-M   'P 1'
#
loop_
_entity.id
_entity.type
_entity.pdbx_description
1 polymer ?
#
loop_
_entity_poly.entity_id
_entity_poly.type
_entity_poly.pdbx_seq_one_letter_code
_entity_poly.pdbx_strand_id
1 'polypeptide(L)'
;MLANSIIKHLNKLEQKKFRKEAGEFVVEGIKGVVDALDSQMEVILIVVDGKLRDEKEFKNIISKAERQKVQVEFCGRNDIDKIKTTETFPGVLAVI
;
A
#
# COMPACT_ATOMS: atom_id res chain seq x y z
N MET A 1 8.02 -11.49 3.61
CA MET A 1 7.86 -10.93 4.95
C MET A 1 8.26 -9.47 4.82
N LEU A 2 7.34 -8.57 5.15
CA LEU A 2 7.55 -7.14 4.98
C LEU A 2 8.73 -6.66 5.83
N ALA A 3 9.51 -5.72 5.31
CA ALA A 3 10.60 -5.14 6.08
C ALA A 3 10.06 -4.42 7.34
N ASN A 4 10.74 -4.59 8.48
CA ASN A 4 10.34 -3.95 9.73
C ASN A 4 10.30 -2.41 9.64
N SER A 5 11.12 -1.80 8.77
CA SER A 5 11.08 -0.36 8.49
C SER A 5 9.75 0.06 7.88
N ILE A 6 9.24 -0.72 6.93
CA ILE A 6 7.96 -0.46 6.25
C ILE A 6 6.81 -0.59 7.26
N ILE A 7 6.77 -1.66 8.05
CA ILE A 7 5.73 -1.85 9.06
C ILE A 7 5.72 -0.67 10.06
N LYS A 8 6.89 -0.27 10.56
CA LYS A 8 7.00 0.88 11.47
C LYS A 8 6.54 2.18 10.83
N HIS A 9 6.82 2.36 9.55
CA HIS A 9 6.41 3.54 8.80
C HIS A 9 4.89 3.60 8.63
N LEU A 10 4.27 2.51 8.14
CA LEU A 10 2.81 2.40 7.99
C LEU A 10 2.10 2.67 9.32
N ASN A 11 2.58 2.10 10.42
CA ASN A 11 1.97 2.28 11.74
C ASN A 11 2.10 3.72 12.27
N LYS A 12 3.14 4.47 11.86
CA LYS A 12 3.23 5.89 12.20
C LYS A 12 2.15 6.69 11.47
N LEU A 13 1.86 6.35 10.21
CA LEU A 13 0.88 7.05 9.39
C LEU A 13 -0.57 6.92 9.91
N GLU A 14 -0.85 6.06 10.88
CA GLU A 14 -2.13 6.05 11.59
C GLU A 14 -2.36 7.32 12.42
N GLN A 15 -1.28 7.95 12.92
CA GLN A 15 -1.40 9.15 13.73
C GLN A 15 -1.37 10.40 12.85
N LYS A 16 -2.38 11.27 13.01
CA LYS A 16 -2.52 12.53 12.27
C LYS A 16 -1.26 13.43 12.35
N LYS A 17 -0.53 13.38 13.47
CA LYS A 17 0.73 14.11 13.64
C LYS A 17 1.76 13.71 12.59
N PHE A 18 2.02 12.41 12.44
CA PHE A 18 3.03 11.90 11.51
C PHE A 18 2.61 12.09 10.05
N ARG A 19 1.32 11.93 9.71
CA ARG A 19 0.83 12.27 8.36
C ARG A 19 1.11 13.72 7.97
N LYS A 20 0.91 14.66 8.89
CA LYS A 20 1.18 16.08 8.64
C LYS A 20 2.68 16.39 8.50
N GLU A 21 3.51 15.70 9.27
CA GLU A 21 4.96 15.93 9.28
C GLU A 21 5.62 15.33 8.03
N ALA A 22 5.21 14.14 7.62
CA ALA A 22 5.73 13.46 6.43
C ALA A 22 5.08 13.96 5.13
N GLY A 23 3.86 14.49 5.19
CA GLY A 23 3.06 14.80 4.00
C GLY A 23 2.38 13.57 3.38
N GLU A 24 2.47 12.42 4.05
CA GLU A 24 2.09 11.12 3.52
C GLU A 24 0.80 10.58 4.18
N PHE A 25 0.08 9.73 3.46
CA PHE A 25 -1.06 9.00 3.98
C PHE A 25 -1.25 7.65 3.30
N VAL A 26 -1.96 6.76 3.99
CA VAL A 26 -2.29 5.42 3.49
C VAL A 26 -3.64 5.47 2.77
N VAL A 27 -3.70 4.85 1.60
CA VAL A 27 -4.94 4.54 0.88
C VAL A 27 -5.04 3.03 0.72
N GLU A 28 -6.16 2.46 1.18
CA GLU A 28 -6.43 1.03 1.04
C GLU A 28 -7.48 0.74 -0.04
N GLY A 29 -7.36 -0.44 -0.64
CA GLY A 29 -8.33 -0.99 -1.58
C GLY A 29 -8.07 -0.62 -3.04
N ILE A 30 -8.52 -1.50 -3.94
CA ILE A 30 -8.23 -1.46 -5.38
C ILE A 30 -8.57 -0.09 -5.97
N LYS A 31 -9.78 0.43 -5.73
CA LYS A 31 -10.21 1.71 -6.30
C LYS A 31 -9.30 2.86 -5.86
N GLY A 32 -9.04 3.00 -4.57
CA GLY A 32 -8.22 4.09 -4.04
C GLY A 32 -6.78 4.03 -4.56
N VAL A 33 -6.21 2.83 -4.65
CA VAL A 33 -4.85 2.63 -5.17
C VAL A 33 -4.77 2.89 -6.68
N VAL A 34 -5.78 2.48 -7.45
CA VAL A 34 -5.86 2.78 -8.89
C VAL A 34 -6.00 4.28 -9.12
N ASP A 35 -6.91 4.94 -8.40
CA ASP A 35 -7.12 6.39 -8.47
C ASP A 35 -5.84 7.14 -8.12
N ALA A 36 -5.09 6.68 -7.11
CA ALA A 36 -3.78 7.24 -6.76
C ALA A 36 -2.77 7.12 -7.91
N LEU A 37 -2.64 5.92 -8.50
CA LEU A 37 -1.76 5.67 -9.64
C LEU A 37 -2.19 6.37 -10.93
N ASP A 38 -3.46 6.75 -11.08
CA ASP A 38 -3.99 7.53 -12.22
C ASP A 38 -3.93 9.05 -11.99
N SER A 39 -3.68 9.47 -10.77
CA SER A 39 -3.61 10.89 -10.40
C SER A 39 -2.22 11.49 -10.65
N GLN A 40 -2.07 12.78 -10.32
CA GLN A 40 -0.76 13.45 -10.28
C GLN A 40 -0.06 13.31 -8.92
N MET A 41 -0.61 12.50 -8.01
CA MET A 41 -0.01 12.26 -6.70
C MET A 41 1.20 11.34 -6.82
N GLU A 42 2.19 11.55 -5.97
CA GLU A 42 3.38 10.69 -5.91
C GLU A 42 3.05 9.44 -5.09
N VAL A 43 2.99 8.27 -5.74
CA VAL A 43 2.83 7.00 -5.02
C VAL A 43 4.21 6.47 -4.67
N ILE A 44 4.48 6.35 -3.37
CA ILE A 44 5.82 6.00 -2.86
C ILE A 44 5.96 4.48 -2.73
N LEU A 45 4.92 3.83 -2.22
CA LEU A 45 4.92 2.40 -1.90
C LEU A 45 3.54 1.80 -2.19
N ILE A 46 3.52 0.59 -2.72
CA ILE A 46 2.34 -0.27 -2.78
C ILE A 46 2.63 -1.59 -2.08
N VAL A 47 1.72 -2.02 -1.20
CA VAL A 47 1.77 -3.34 -0.57
C VAL A 47 0.59 -4.17 -1.04
N VAL A 48 0.86 -5.38 -1.54
CA VAL A 48 -0.14 -6.33 -2.05
C VAL A 48 -0.16 -7.59 -1.19
N ASP A 49 -1.34 -8.15 -0.92
CA ASP A 49 -1.45 -9.51 -0.37
C ASP A 49 -0.86 -10.50 -1.39
N GLY A 50 0.19 -11.21 -0.99
CA GLY A 50 0.86 -12.17 -1.83
C GLY A 50 -0.06 -13.27 -2.36
N LYS A 51 -1.19 -13.55 -1.72
CA LYS A 51 -2.20 -14.52 -2.21
C LYS A 51 -2.99 -14.01 -3.41
N LEU A 52 -3.17 -12.70 -3.51
CA LEU A 52 -4.01 -12.06 -4.54
C LEU A 52 -3.17 -11.55 -5.72
N ARG A 53 -1.84 -11.59 -5.64
CA ARG A 53 -0.91 -11.10 -6.66
C ARG A 53 -1.19 -11.62 -8.07
N ASP A 54 -1.75 -12.84 -8.16
CA ASP A 54 -1.96 -13.53 -9.42
C ASP A 54 -3.32 -13.20 -10.08
N GLU A 55 -4.19 -12.53 -9.35
CA GLU A 55 -5.51 -12.10 -9.83
C GLU A 55 -5.39 -10.89 -10.77
N LYS A 56 -6.32 -10.81 -11.73
CA LYS A 56 -6.26 -9.85 -12.84
C LYS A 56 -6.15 -8.39 -12.37
N GLU A 57 -6.92 -8.01 -11.36
CA GLU A 57 -6.96 -6.63 -10.85
C GLU A 57 -5.64 -6.23 -10.18
N PHE A 58 -5.09 -7.10 -9.33
CA PHE A 58 -3.82 -6.87 -8.65
C PHE A 58 -2.64 -6.91 -9.63
N LYS A 59 -2.65 -7.80 -10.63
CA LYS A 59 -1.64 -7.79 -11.72
C LYS A 59 -1.59 -6.46 -12.46
N ASN A 60 -2.75 -5.86 -12.72
CA ASN A 60 -2.82 -4.56 -13.38
C ASN A 60 -2.22 -3.46 -12.51
N ILE A 61 -2.53 -3.44 -11.21
CA ILE A 61 -1.94 -2.50 -10.25
C ILE A 61 -0.41 -2.67 -10.21
N ILE A 62 0.08 -3.90 -10.03
CA ILE A 62 1.53 -4.20 -9.97
C ILE A 62 2.22 -3.73 -11.25
N SER A 63 1.70 -4.11 -12.42
CA SER A 63 2.28 -3.73 -13.71
C SER A 63 2.27 -2.23 -13.97
N LYS A 64 1.32 -1.49 -13.38
CA LYS A 64 1.22 -0.04 -13.49
C LYS A 64 2.22 0.64 -12.56
N ALA A 65 2.30 0.17 -11.32
CA ALA A 65 3.26 0.62 -10.32
C ALA A 65 4.71 0.43 -10.80
N GLU A 66 5.04 -0.75 -11.33
CA GLU A 66 6.37 -1.04 -11.89
C GLU A 66 6.72 -0.11 -13.06
N ARG A 67 5.76 0.18 -13.95
CA ARG A 67 5.96 1.14 -15.06
C ARG A 67 6.22 2.56 -14.56
N GLN A 68 5.62 2.94 -13.44
CA GLN A 68 5.83 4.23 -12.78
C GLN A 68 7.03 4.21 -11.82
N LYS A 69 7.78 3.10 -11.73
CA LYS A 69 8.92 2.90 -10.82
C LYS A 69 8.57 3.04 -9.33
N VAL A 70 7.32 2.77 -8.99
CA VAL A 70 6.84 2.74 -7.60
C VAL A 70 7.35 1.46 -6.93
N GLN A 71 7.74 1.55 -5.66
CA GLN A 71 8.13 0.37 -4.88
C GLN A 71 6.91 -0.53 -4.65
N VAL A 72 7.00 -1.81 -5.02
CA VAL A 72 5.96 -2.81 -4.80
C VAL A 72 6.46 -3.89 -3.84
N GLU A 73 5.70 -4.12 -2.78
CA GLU A 73 6.02 -5.10 -1.74
C GLU A 73 4.88 -6.11 -1.58
N PHE A 74 5.23 -7.33 -1.19
CA PHE A 74 4.24 -8.40 -0.94
C PHE A 74 4.22 -8.79 0.53
N CYS A 75 3.00 -8.87 1.06
CA CYS A 75 2.74 -9.21 2.45
C CYS A 75 2.04 -10.57 2.57
N GLY A 76 2.27 -11.25 3.69
CA GLY A 76 1.48 -12.41 4.10
C GLY A 76 0.56 -12.07 5.26
N ARG A 77 -0.24 -13.04 5.72
CA ARG A 77 -1.23 -12.85 6.80
C ARG A 77 -0.65 -12.19 8.07
N ASN A 78 0.53 -12.62 8.50
CA ASN A 78 1.19 -12.07 9.69
C ASN A 78 1.61 -10.60 9.54
N ASP A 79 1.84 -10.14 8.32
CA ASP A 79 2.19 -8.75 8.03
C ASP A 79 0.92 -7.92 7.88
N ILE A 80 -0.12 -8.48 7.26
CA ILE A 80 -1.44 -7.87 7.10
C ILE A 80 -2.03 -7.45 8.44
N ASP A 81 -2.01 -8.33 9.44
CA ASP A 81 -2.54 -8.04 10.78
C ASP A 81 -1.82 -6.89 11.49
N LYS A 82 -0.62 -6.51 11.03
CA LYS A 82 0.17 -5.40 11.59
C LYS A 82 -0.02 -4.08 10.87
N ILE A 83 -0.47 -4.09 9.61
CA ILE A 83 -0.49 -2.92 8.73
C ILE A 83 -1.90 -2.50 8.31
N LYS A 84 -2.90 -3.36 8.49
CA LYS A 84 -4.29 -3.03 8.12
C LYS A 84 -4.80 -1.89 8.98
N THR A 85 -5.40 -0.89 8.35
CA THR A 85 -6.12 0.20 9.02
C THR A 85 -7.62 -0.09 9.15
N THR A 86 -8.08 -1.14 8.47
CA THR A 86 -9.47 -1.61 8.43
C THR A 86 -9.62 -2.96 9.15
N GLU A 87 -10.86 -3.35 9.47
CA GLU A 87 -11.14 -4.66 10.07
C GLU A 87 -10.69 -5.81 9.16
N THR A 88 -11.00 -5.70 7.86
CA THR A 88 -10.62 -6.64 6.81
C THR A 88 -9.73 -5.95 5.79
N PHE A 89 -8.50 -6.44 5.64
CA PHE A 89 -7.57 -5.92 4.65
C PHE A 89 -8.10 -6.18 3.23
N PRO A 90 -8.26 -5.13 2.40
CA PRO A 90 -8.83 -5.26 1.05
C PRO A 90 -7.86 -5.84 0.02
N GLY A 91 -6.69 -6.33 0.46
CA GLY A 91 -5.71 -7.00 -0.38
C GLY A 91 -4.63 -6.09 -0.97
N VAL A 92 -4.81 -4.77 -0.93
CA VAL A 92 -3.82 -3.80 -1.40
C VAL A 92 -3.89 -2.50 -0.61
N LEU A 93 -2.74 -1.87 -0.40
CA LEU A 93 -2.61 -0.51 0.10
C LEU A 93 -1.53 0.26 -0.66
N ALA A 94 -1.63 1.58 -0.65
CA ALA A 94 -0.61 2.50 -1.15
C ALA A 94 -0.26 3.55 -0.10
N VAL A 95 0.98 4.01 -0.13
CA VAL A 95 1.44 5.23 0.54
C VAL A 95 1.61 6.30 -0.53
N ILE A 96 0.95 7.43 -0.31
CA ILE A 96 0.91 8.62 -1.16
C ILE A 96 1.41 9.81 -0.34
#